data_AF-A0A7W0WX84-F1
#
_entry.id   AF-A0A7W0WX84-F1
#
_cell.length_a   1.000
_cell.length_b   1.000
_cell.length_c   1.000
_cell.angle_alpha   90.00
_cell.angle_beta   90.00
_cell.angle_gamma   90.00
#
_symmetry.space_group_name_H-M   'P 1'
#
loop_
_entity.id
_entity.type
_entity.pdbx_description
1 polymer ?
#
loop_
_entity_poly.entity_id
_entity_poly.type
_entity_poly.pdbx_seq_one_letter_code
_entity_poly.pdbx_strand_id
1 'polypeptide(L)'
;MDPSEQELTALAQRVFETTSIQGLGTRDQVRVLAERAPLAEQLATLAFRDRNAPAWRLVQNGIFALPMFKVTSGRTIDSRNRPFFRGDLVSAGIRDIVWEVEEKNLPRLELPKPMVGEEAAIFIEGEFRRRSVQHHPMFQYIAETKMTEAQERAAALSYLHSVMVRIRTVHRSIMLVQIPMEFHDCIKISKLVVDELGEGTLEKAHAYKTA
;
A
#
# COMPACT_ATOMS: atom_id res chain seq x y z
N MET A 1 0.36 -15.10 -26.75
CA MET A 1 1.16 -13.99 -27.29
C MET A 1 1.21 -12.93 -26.22
N ASP A 2 2.40 -12.48 -25.84
CA ASP A 2 2.52 -11.39 -24.88
C ASP A 2 2.05 -10.08 -25.54
N PRO A 3 1.19 -9.30 -24.87
CA PRO A 3 0.76 -8.01 -25.40
C PRO A 3 1.96 -7.07 -25.53
N SER A 4 1.93 -6.25 -26.58
CA SER A 4 2.93 -5.19 -26.79
C SER A 4 2.84 -4.13 -25.67
N GLU A 5 3.93 -3.37 -25.47
CA GLU A 5 3.96 -2.30 -24.46
C GLU A 5 2.91 -1.22 -24.73
N GLN A 6 2.56 -0.97 -26.00
CA GLN A 6 1.53 -0.04 -26.39
C GLN A 6 0.13 -0.54 -25.98
N GLU A 7 -0.17 -1.83 -26.21
CA GLU A 7 -1.41 -2.46 -25.77
C GLU A 7 -1.54 -2.46 -24.24
N LEU A 8 -0.45 -2.76 -23.53
CA LEU A 8 -0.41 -2.71 -22.07
C LEU A 8 -0.66 -1.30 -21.53
N THR A 9 -0.06 -0.29 -22.14
CA THR A 9 -0.24 1.11 -21.73
C THR A 9 -1.68 1.56 -21.97
N ALA A 10 -2.28 1.22 -23.11
CA ALA A 10 -3.68 1.52 -23.39
C ALA A 10 -4.64 0.81 -22.42
N LEU A 11 -4.36 -0.46 -22.09
CA LEU A 11 -5.10 -1.22 -21.09
C LEU A 11 -5.03 -0.54 -19.70
N ALA A 12 -3.82 -0.22 -19.24
CA ALA A 12 -3.59 0.46 -17.97
C ALA A 12 -4.29 1.83 -17.92
N GLN A 13 -4.21 2.60 -19.02
CA GLN A 13 -4.90 3.88 -19.12
C GLN A 13 -6.41 3.69 -18.94
N ARG A 14 -7.04 2.70 -19.59
CA ARG A 14 -8.48 2.44 -19.45
C ARG A 14 -8.87 2.02 -18.03
N VAL A 15 -8.06 1.17 -17.39
CA VAL A 15 -8.30 0.71 -16.02
C VAL A 15 -8.23 1.90 -15.05
N PHE A 16 -7.12 2.64 -15.06
CA PHE A 16 -6.79 3.65 -14.05
C PHE A 16 -7.23 5.08 -14.40
N GLU A 17 -8.05 5.27 -15.43
CA GLU A 17 -8.57 6.59 -15.79
C GLU A 17 -9.51 7.11 -14.69
N THR A 18 -9.19 8.24 -14.05
CA THR A 18 -9.99 8.76 -12.92
C THR A 18 -10.72 10.07 -13.22
N THR A 19 -10.62 10.62 -14.43
CA THR A 19 -11.23 11.91 -14.77
C THR A 19 -12.71 11.76 -15.10
N SER A 20 -13.08 10.71 -15.85
CA SER A 20 -14.45 10.43 -16.28
C SER A 20 -15.39 10.01 -15.15
N ILE A 21 -14.83 9.57 -14.02
CA ILE A 21 -15.58 9.15 -12.83
C ILE A 21 -15.91 10.31 -11.89
N GLN A 22 -15.32 11.48 -12.09
CA GLN A 22 -15.57 12.65 -11.23
C GLN A 22 -17.00 13.16 -11.39
N GLY A 23 -17.76 13.16 -10.30
CA GLY A 23 -19.14 13.65 -10.28
C GLY A 23 -20.19 12.61 -10.66
N LEU A 24 -19.80 11.36 -10.95
CA LEU A 24 -20.76 10.28 -11.16
C LEU A 24 -21.47 9.89 -9.87
N GLY A 25 -22.77 9.61 -9.98
CA GLY A 25 -23.54 8.97 -8.92
C GLY A 25 -23.13 7.51 -8.71
N THR A 26 -23.43 6.96 -7.54
CA THR A 26 -23.06 5.60 -7.12
C THR A 26 -23.42 4.52 -8.15
N ARG A 27 -24.62 4.59 -8.75
CA ARG A 27 -25.10 3.60 -9.71
C ARG A 27 -24.27 3.57 -11.00
N ASP A 28 -23.85 4.73 -11.49
CA ASP A 28 -23.05 4.82 -12.70
C ASP A 28 -21.61 4.43 -12.44
N GLN A 29 -21.08 4.74 -11.26
CA GLN A 29 -19.79 4.21 -10.81
C GLN A 29 -19.77 2.67 -10.77
N VAL A 30 -20.85 2.02 -10.28
CA VAL A 30 -20.94 0.55 -10.30
C VAL A 30 -20.90 -0.01 -11.73
N ARG A 31 -21.53 0.67 -12.70
CA ARG A 31 -21.48 0.26 -14.12
C ARG A 31 -20.06 0.38 -14.68
N VAL A 32 -19.40 1.51 -14.44
CA VAL A 32 -18.00 1.72 -14.84
C VAL A 32 -17.09 0.66 -14.20
N LEU A 33 -17.30 0.34 -12.93
CA LEU A 33 -16.55 -0.73 -12.27
C LEU A 33 -16.80 -2.08 -12.93
N ALA A 34 -18.04 -2.44 -13.26
CA ALA A 34 -18.34 -3.70 -13.93
C ALA A 34 -17.65 -3.81 -15.30
N GLU A 35 -17.52 -2.71 -16.04
CA GLU A 35 -16.78 -2.67 -17.32
C GLU A 35 -15.27 -2.80 -17.14
N ARG A 36 -14.71 -2.21 -16.07
CA ARG A 36 -13.26 -2.15 -15.84
C ARG A 36 -12.73 -3.32 -15.03
N ALA A 37 -13.55 -3.98 -14.22
CA ALA A 37 -13.18 -5.11 -13.39
C ALA A 37 -12.42 -6.22 -14.15
N PRO A 38 -12.94 -6.75 -15.28
CA PRO A 38 -12.21 -7.78 -16.04
C PRO A 38 -10.89 -7.27 -16.63
N LEU A 39 -10.81 -5.98 -16.97
CA LEU A 39 -9.58 -5.36 -17.48
C LEU A 39 -8.52 -5.21 -16.38
N ALA A 40 -8.96 -4.85 -15.17
CA ALA A 40 -8.09 -4.76 -14.00
C ALA A 40 -7.54 -6.14 -13.61
N GLU A 41 -8.39 -7.16 -13.60
CA GLU A 41 -7.99 -8.55 -13.33
C GLU A 41 -7.00 -9.06 -14.40
N GLN A 42 -7.27 -8.79 -15.69
CA GLN A 42 -6.37 -9.14 -16.79
C GLN A 42 -4.99 -8.50 -16.60
N LEU A 43 -4.94 -7.19 -16.34
CA LEU A 43 -3.70 -6.46 -16.17
C LEU A 43 -2.93 -6.92 -14.92
N ALA A 44 -3.62 -7.17 -13.81
CA ALA A 44 -3.04 -7.70 -12.58
C ALA A 44 -2.50 -9.13 -12.77
N THR A 45 -3.20 -9.95 -13.54
CA THR A 45 -2.77 -11.32 -13.84
C THR A 45 -1.47 -11.33 -14.62
N LEU A 46 -1.37 -10.47 -15.65
CA LEU A 46 -0.12 -10.29 -16.40
C LEU A 46 1.02 -9.85 -15.48
N ALA A 47 0.75 -8.91 -14.57
CA ALA A 47 1.74 -8.39 -13.62
C ALA A 47 2.24 -9.45 -12.62
N PHE A 48 1.34 -10.16 -11.95
CA PHE A 48 1.68 -10.96 -10.77
C PHE A 48 1.81 -12.47 -11.06
N ARG A 49 0.89 -13.04 -11.84
CA ARG A 49 0.93 -14.46 -12.21
C ARG A 49 1.96 -14.69 -13.31
N ASP A 50 1.85 -13.92 -14.39
CA ASP A 50 2.69 -14.11 -15.58
C ASP A 50 4.04 -13.36 -15.46
N ARG A 51 4.21 -12.59 -14.38
CA ARG A 51 5.44 -11.85 -14.03
C ARG A 51 5.92 -10.91 -15.15
N ASN A 52 4.99 -10.33 -15.90
CA ASN A 52 5.28 -9.36 -16.94
C ASN A 52 5.70 -8.03 -16.30
N ALA A 53 6.99 -7.70 -16.38
CA ALA A 53 7.56 -6.53 -15.71
C ALA A 53 6.95 -5.18 -16.16
N PRO A 54 6.70 -4.92 -17.46
CA PRO A 54 5.96 -3.74 -17.90
C PRO A 54 4.56 -3.62 -17.30
N ALA A 55 3.79 -4.71 -17.30
CA ALA A 55 2.46 -4.73 -16.68
C ALA A 55 2.54 -4.47 -15.17
N TRP A 56 3.50 -5.09 -14.48
CA TRP A 56 3.73 -4.86 -13.05
C TRP A 56 4.01 -3.37 -12.75
N ARG A 57 4.90 -2.74 -13.52
CA ARG A 57 5.19 -1.30 -13.37
C ARG A 57 3.94 -0.45 -13.57
N LEU A 58 3.13 -0.76 -14.58
CA LEU A 58 1.89 -0.03 -14.88
C LEU A 58 0.84 -0.21 -13.77
N VAL A 59 0.68 -1.42 -13.24
CA VAL A 59 -0.22 -1.70 -12.11
C VAL A 59 0.21 -0.93 -10.87
N GLN A 60 1.48 -0.98 -10.49
CA GLN A 60 2.00 -0.28 -9.31
C GLN A 60 1.81 1.23 -9.43
N ASN A 61 2.14 1.81 -10.59
CA ASN A 61 1.94 3.24 -10.85
C ASN A 61 0.45 3.61 -10.82
N GLY A 62 -0.41 2.79 -11.43
CA GLY A 62 -1.86 3.02 -11.49
C GLY A 62 -2.51 2.98 -10.11
N ILE A 63 -2.23 1.94 -9.32
CA ILE A 63 -2.72 1.80 -7.94
C ILE A 63 -2.28 2.97 -7.07
N PHE A 64 -1.01 3.39 -7.17
CA PHE A 64 -0.50 4.54 -6.42
C PHE A 64 -1.18 5.86 -6.81
N ALA A 65 -1.57 6.01 -8.08
CA ALA A 65 -2.23 7.22 -8.57
C ALA A 65 -3.70 7.34 -8.12
N LEU A 66 -4.34 6.23 -7.73
CA LEU A 66 -5.73 6.20 -7.29
C LEU A 66 -5.95 7.15 -6.10
N PRO A 67 -7.08 7.88 -6.06
CA PRO A 67 -7.36 8.90 -5.06
C PRO A 67 -7.48 8.38 -3.61
N MET A 68 -7.45 7.07 -3.40
CA MET A 68 -7.57 6.43 -2.09
C MET A 68 -6.30 6.50 -1.22
N PHE A 69 -5.11 6.54 -1.84
CA PHE A 69 -3.85 6.68 -1.10
C PHE A 69 -3.52 8.15 -0.80
N LYS A 70 -4.31 9.09 -1.32
CA LYS A 70 -4.15 10.52 -1.09
C LYS A 70 -4.79 10.93 0.23
N VAL A 71 -4.26 10.39 1.32
CA VAL A 71 -4.47 10.94 2.66
C VAL A 71 -3.82 12.31 2.67
N THR A 72 -4.69 13.31 2.53
CA THR A 72 -4.61 14.73 2.88
C THR A 72 -3.34 15.19 3.61
N SER A 73 -2.20 15.19 2.91
CA SER A 73 -0.99 15.90 3.32
C SER A 73 -0.92 17.29 2.69
N GLY A 74 -2.01 18.05 2.74
CA GLY A 74 -1.98 19.45 2.34
C GLY A 74 -1.81 20.34 3.56
N ARG A 75 -0.91 21.32 3.46
CA ARG A 75 -0.86 22.47 4.38
C ARG A 75 -2.06 23.42 4.17
N THR A 76 -2.85 23.21 3.12
CA THR A 76 -4.00 24.06 2.73
C THR A 76 -5.34 23.48 3.16
N ILE A 77 -6.30 24.36 3.47
CA ILE A 77 -7.67 24.05 3.91
C ILE A 77 -8.39 23.09 2.94
N ASP A 78 -8.12 23.16 1.63
CA ASP A 78 -8.74 22.29 0.62
C ASP A 78 -8.36 20.81 0.75
N SER A 79 -7.23 20.52 1.38
CA SER A 79 -6.86 19.14 1.68
C SER A 79 -7.65 18.59 2.87
N ARG A 80 -7.98 19.39 3.88
CA ARG A 80 -8.76 18.94 5.05
C ARG A 80 -10.20 18.55 4.69
N ASN A 81 -10.72 19.09 3.59
CA ASN A 81 -12.07 18.84 3.09
C ASN A 81 -12.15 17.72 2.05
N ARG A 82 -11.07 16.96 1.80
CA ARG A 82 -11.17 15.71 1.04
C ARG A 82 -11.59 14.60 1.99
N PRO A 83 -12.84 14.10 1.90
CA PRO A 83 -13.27 12.98 2.72
C PRO A 83 -12.32 11.81 2.49
N PHE A 84 -11.89 11.15 3.57
CA PHE A 84 -11.09 9.92 3.55
C PHE A 84 -11.75 8.82 2.68
N PHE A 85 -13.06 8.92 2.53
CA PHE A 85 -13.90 8.17 1.60
C PHE A 85 -14.75 9.18 0.80
N ARG A 86 -14.25 9.77 -0.28
CA ARG A 86 -15.21 10.00 -1.38
C ARG A 86 -15.51 8.62 -1.91
N GLY A 87 -16.80 8.27 -1.98
CA GLY A 87 -17.30 6.99 -2.49
C GLY A 87 -17.01 6.80 -3.97
N ASP A 88 -15.72 6.80 -4.31
CA ASP A 88 -15.17 6.38 -5.58
C ASP A 88 -15.08 4.85 -5.56
N LEU A 89 -16.23 4.24 -5.83
CA LEU A 89 -16.39 2.80 -5.85
C LEU A 89 -15.52 2.16 -6.92
N VAL A 90 -15.25 2.88 -8.01
CA VAL A 90 -14.41 2.41 -9.12
C VAL A 90 -12.98 2.23 -8.64
N SER A 91 -12.40 3.27 -8.01
CA SER A 91 -11.04 3.21 -7.46
C SER A 91 -10.91 2.10 -6.40
N ALA A 92 -11.88 2.00 -5.48
CA ALA A 92 -11.89 0.96 -4.45
C ALA A 92 -11.97 -0.45 -5.05
N GLY A 93 -12.91 -0.69 -5.96
CA GLY A 93 -13.08 -1.98 -6.60
C GLY A 93 -11.88 -2.40 -7.44
N ILE A 94 -11.27 -1.48 -8.20
CA ILE A 94 -10.06 -1.78 -8.99
C ILE A 94 -8.92 -2.20 -8.07
N ARG A 95 -8.69 -1.49 -6.95
CA ARG A 95 -7.65 -1.87 -5.98
C ARG A 95 -7.90 -3.26 -5.43
N ASP A 96 -9.13 -3.54 -4.98
CA ASP A 96 -9.44 -4.82 -4.34
C ASP A 96 -9.24 -5.99 -5.31
N ILE A 97 -9.63 -5.83 -6.58
CA ILE A 97 -9.37 -6.82 -7.63
C ILE A 97 -7.87 -7.04 -7.84
N VAL A 98 -7.08 -5.96 -7.94
CA VAL A 98 -5.64 -6.05 -8.14
C VAL A 98 -4.96 -6.73 -6.95
N TRP A 99 -5.33 -6.36 -5.72
CA TRP A 99 -4.82 -6.97 -4.50
C TRP A 99 -5.19 -8.44 -4.37
N GLU A 100 -6.42 -8.82 -4.70
CA GLU A 100 -6.82 -10.23 -4.67
C GLU A 100 -5.95 -11.08 -5.61
N VAL A 101 -5.65 -10.57 -6.81
CA VAL A 101 -4.74 -11.24 -7.74
C VAL A 101 -3.31 -11.25 -7.20
N GLU A 102 -2.82 -10.13 -6.66
CA GLU A 102 -1.50 -10.04 -6.04
C GLU A 102 -1.35 -11.07 -4.91
N GLU A 103 -2.25 -11.08 -3.93
CA GLU A 103 -2.23 -11.97 -2.75
C GLU A 103 -2.31 -13.47 -3.09
N LYS A 104 -2.96 -13.82 -4.21
CA LYS A 104 -2.98 -15.21 -4.72
C LYS A 104 -1.64 -15.63 -5.33
N ASN A 105 -0.83 -14.69 -5.79
CA ASN A 105 0.42 -14.94 -6.51
C ASN A 105 1.68 -14.55 -5.70
N LEU A 106 1.52 -13.90 -4.54
CA LEU A 106 2.62 -13.64 -3.61
C LEU A 106 3.10 -14.94 -2.94
N PRO A 107 4.42 -15.12 -2.77
CA PRO A 107 4.95 -16.24 -1.99
C PRO A 107 4.39 -16.21 -0.57
N ARG A 108 3.61 -17.22 -0.21
CA ARG A 108 3.08 -17.36 1.15
C ARG A 108 4.13 -17.93 2.06
N LEU A 109 4.13 -17.47 3.31
CA LEU A 109 4.88 -18.15 4.35
C LEU A 109 4.18 -19.47 4.63
N GLU A 110 4.76 -20.57 4.16
CA GLU A 110 4.25 -21.90 4.44
C GLU A 110 4.69 -22.30 5.86
N LEU A 111 3.70 -22.58 6.70
CA LEU A 111 3.94 -23.15 8.02
C LEU A 111 4.25 -24.64 7.85
N PRO A 112 5.36 -25.15 8.40
CA PRO A 112 5.71 -26.57 8.25
C PRO A 112 4.71 -27.49 8.97
N LYS A 113 4.02 -26.97 9.99
CA LYS A 113 2.89 -27.58 10.68
C LYS A 113 2.04 -26.49 11.32
N PRO A 114 0.77 -26.75 11.69
CA PRO A 114 0.02 -25.86 12.55
C PRO A 114 0.79 -25.61 13.86
N MET A 115 1.00 -24.34 14.21
CA MET A 115 1.72 -23.90 15.40
C MET A 115 0.83 -23.02 16.27
N VAL A 116 0.97 -23.14 17.59
CA VAL A 116 0.29 -22.29 18.58
C VAL A 116 1.24 -21.99 19.75
N GLY A 117 0.95 -20.94 20.51
CA GLY A 117 1.70 -20.59 21.71
C GLY A 117 3.18 -20.26 21.44
N GLU A 118 4.06 -20.74 22.31
CA GLU A 118 5.50 -20.45 22.26
C GLU A 118 6.18 -20.92 20.96
N GLU A 119 5.76 -22.07 20.42
CA GLU A 119 6.31 -22.59 19.17
C GLU A 119 6.05 -21.64 17.99
N ALA A 120 4.85 -21.05 17.92
CA ALA A 120 4.54 -20.03 16.93
C ALA A 120 5.38 -18.77 17.12
N ALA A 121 5.59 -18.35 18.38
CA ALA A 121 6.40 -17.18 18.69
C ALA A 121 7.87 -17.36 18.24
N ILE A 122 8.47 -18.52 18.53
CA ILE A 122 9.84 -18.86 18.11
C ILE A 122 9.96 -18.86 16.59
N PHE A 123 8.99 -19.44 15.88
CA PHE A 123 8.98 -19.45 14.42
C PHE A 123 8.88 -18.04 13.82
N ILE A 124 7.94 -17.21 14.31
CA ILE A 124 7.76 -15.83 13.85
C ILE A 124 9.04 -15.01 14.11
N GLU A 125 9.65 -15.15 15.29
CA GLU A 125 10.91 -14.48 15.62
C GLU A 125 12.04 -14.91 14.68
N GLY A 126 12.16 -16.20 14.38
CA GLY A 126 13.13 -16.73 13.43
C GLY A 126 12.98 -16.11 12.03
N GLU A 127 11.75 -16.05 11.51
CA GLU A 127 11.45 -15.42 10.22
C GLU A 127 11.71 -13.90 10.24
N PHE A 128 11.39 -13.22 11.34
CA PHE A 128 11.69 -11.80 11.52
C PHE A 128 13.19 -11.53 11.48
N ARG A 129 13.99 -12.31 12.23
CA ARG A 129 15.45 -12.16 12.28
C ARG A 129 16.09 -12.44 10.92
N ARG A 130 15.64 -13.47 10.20
CA ARG A 130 16.12 -13.80 8.85
C ARG A 130 15.88 -12.67 7.84
N ARG A 131 14.79 -11.93 8.01
CA ARG A 131 14.38 -10.81 7.13
C ARG A 131 14.71 -9.44 7.73
N SER A 132 15.49 -9.40 8.82
CA SER A 132 15.79 -8.17 9.54
C SER A 132 16.60 -7.22 8.66
N VAL A 133 16.12 -5.98 8.58
CA VAL A 133 16.76 -4.88 7.85
C VAL A 133 18.14 -4.51 8.39
N GLN A 134 18.49 -4.93 9.61
CA GLN A 134 19.76 -4.60 10.27
C GLN A 134 20.99 -5.14 9.53
N HIS A 135 20.83 -6.15 8.69
CA HIS A 135 21.91 -6.70 7.85
C HIS A 135 21.72 -6.40 6.36
N HIS A 136 20.84 -5.45 6.01
CA HIS A 136 20.57 -5.15 4.61
C HIS A 136 21.81 -4.44 3.99
N PRO A 137 22.34 -4.92 2.85
CA PRO A 137 23.56 -4.37 2.23
C PRO A 137 23.53 -2.86 1.98
N MET A 138 22.35 -2.29 1.79
CA MET A 138 22.15 -0.85 1.67
C MET A 138 22.65 -0.06 2.90
N PHE A 139 22.40 -0.53 4.13
CA PHE A 139 22.85 0.20 5.32
C PHE A 139 24.36 0.12 5.49
N GLN A 140 24.94 -1.01 5.14
CA GLN A 140 26.39 -1.17 5.09
C GLN A 140 27.00 -0.25 4.02
N TYR A 141 26.43 -0.22 2.82
CA TYR A 141 26.87 0.65 1.73
C TYR A 141 26.74 2.13 2.08
N ILE A 142 25.65 2.55 2.74
CA ILE A 142 25.48 3.93 3.26
C ILE A 142 26.52 4.25 4.33
N ALA A 143 26.83 3.31 5.23
CA ALA A 143 27.78 3.53 6.32
C ALA A 143 29.24 3.58 5.85
N GLU A 144 29.59 2.83 4.81
CA GLU A 144 30.98 2.61 4.39
C GLU A 144 31.38 3.41 3.14
N THR A 145 30.42 3.84 2.31
CA THR A 145 30.71 4.50 1.03
C THR A 145 30.58 6.01 1.12
N LYS A 146 31.57 6.73 0.58
CA LYS A 146 31.49 8.17 0.42
C LYS A 146 30.49 8.50 -0.69
N MET A 147 29.27 8.89 -0.31
CA MET A 147 28.21 9.26 -1.22
C MET A 147 28.31 10.75 -1.60
N THR A 148 27.77 11.10 -2.75
CA THR A 148 27.43 12.50 -3.06
C THR A 148 26.17 12.90 -2.29
N GLU A 149 26.01 14.20 -2.00
CA GLU A 149 24.83 14.74 -1.31
C GLU A 149 23.50 14.33 -1.99
N ALA A 150 23.48 14.25 -3.33
CA ALA A 150 22.32 13.80 -4.08
C ALA A 150 21.98 12.32 -3.83
N GLN A 151 22.98 11.45 -3.68
CA GLN A 151 22.79 10.03 -3.40
C GLN A 151 22.34 9.79 -1.96
N GLU A 152 22.91 10.52 -1.00
CA GLU A 152 22.47 10.48 0.40
C GLU A 152 21.00 10.90 0.52
N ARG A 153 20.63 11.99 -0.17
CA ARG A 153 19.25 12.47 -0.21
C ARG A 153 18.30 11.46 -0.84
N ALA A 154 18.69 10.81 -1.94
CA ALA A 154 17.88 9.77 -2.58
C ALA A 154 17.69 8.54 -1.68
N ALA A 155 18.75 8.10 -1.00
CA ALA A 155 18.70 6.97 -0.06
C ALA A 155 17.83 7.29 1.17
N ALA A 156 18.02 8.47 1.77
CA ALA A 156 17.21 8.94 2.89
C ALA A 156 15.74 9.07 2.51
N LEU A 157 15.42 9.65 1.35
CA LEU A 157 14.04 9.77 0.87
C LEU A 157 13.40 8.41 0.58
N SER A 158 14.14 7.45 0.04
CA SER A 158 13.64 6.09 -0.21
C SER A 158 13.33 5.34 1.09
N TYR A 159 14.19 5.49 2.10
CA TYR A 159 13.97 4.94 3.44
C TYR A 159 12.82 5.64 4.17
N LEU A 160 12.78 6.97 4.17
CA LEU A 160 11.71 7.76 4.77
C LEU A 160 10.36 7.49 4.10
N HIS A 161 10.31 7.30 2.78
CA HIS A 161 9.10 6.88 2.09
C HIS A 161 8.64 5.50 2.58
N SER A 162 9.55 4.53 2.75
CA SER A 162 9.23 3.22 3.33
C SER A 162 8.66 3.33 4.76
N VAL A 163 9.24 4.20 5.61
CA VAL A 163 8.77 4.45 6.98
C VAL A 163 7.41 5.16 6.98
N MET A 164 7.24 6.22 6.19
CA MET A 164 5.98 6.97 6.11
C MET A 164 4.84 6.15 5.50
N VAL A 165 5.12 5.28 4.52
CA VAL A 165 4.13 4.33 3.98
C VAL A 165 3.81 3.23 4.99
N ARG A 166 4.79 2.67 5.72
CA ARG A 166 4.54 1.69 6.79
C ARG A 166 3.63 2.26 7.90
N ILE A 167 3.87 3.49 8.32
CA ILE A 167 3.05 4.18 9.32
C ILE A 167 1.62 4.44 8.79
N ARG A 168 1.47 4.75 7.49
CA ARG A 168 0.17 5.02 6.85
C ARG A 168 -0.67 3.77 6.58
N THR A 169 -0.06 2.69 6.09
CA THR A 169 -0.80 1.54 5.53
C THR A 169 -1.16 0.49 6.58
N VAL A 170 -0.32 0.28 7.60
CA VAL A 170 -0.50 -0.82 8.57
C VAL A 170 -1.41 -0.43 9.75
N HIS A 171 -1.37 0.83 10.19
CA HIS A 171 -1.97 1.22 11.47
C HIS A 171 -3.40 1.82 11.40
N ARG A 172 -3.79 2.51 10.33
CA ARG A 172 -4.99 3.38 10.40
C ARG A 172 -6.30 2.84 9.82
N SER A 173 -6.29 1.84 8.92
CA SER A 173 -7.51 1.59 8.12
C SER A 173 -8.00 0.16 8.06
N ILE A 174 -7.17 -0.85 8.33
CA ILE A 174 -7.56 -2.27 8.14
C ILE A 174 -7.77 -3.01 9.46
N MET A 175 -6.90 -2.83 10.46
CA MET A 175 -6.93 -3.71 11.63
C MET A 175 -8.06 -3.43 12.64
N LEU A 176 -8.46 -2.17 12.85
CA LEU A 176 -9.44 -1.85 13.91
C LEU A 176 -10.91 -2.05 13.48
N VAL A 177 -11.19 -2.09 12.18
CA VAL A 177 -12.57 -2.18 11.67
C VAL A 177 -12.86 -3.55 11.03
N GLN A 178 -11.83 -4.25 10.52
CA GLN A 178 -12.02 -5.51 9.80
C GLN A 178 -11.67 -6.76 10.62
N ILE A 179 -10.94 -6.63 11.73
CA ILE A 179 -10.66 -7.77 12.61
C ILE A 179 -11.76 -7.81 13.68
N PRO A 180 -12.56 -8.89 13.74
CA PRO A 180 -13.53 -9.09 14.83
C PRO A 180 -12.75 -9.41 16.10
N MET A 181 -12.23 -8.38 16.75
CA MET A 181 -11.51 -8.49 18.02
C MET A 181 -12.43 -8.12 19.17
N GLU A 182 -12.19 -8.77 20.32
CA GLU A 182 -12.75 -8.32 21.58
C GLU A 182 -12.37 -6.85 21.82
N PHE A 183 -13.32 -6.04 22.30
CA PHE A 183 -13.18 -4.60 22.45
C PHE A 183 -11.92 -4.19 23.23
N HIS A 184 -11.51 -4.99 24.21
CA HIS A 184 -10.31 -4.77 25.00
C HIS A 184 -9.01 -4.82 24.17
N ASP A 185 -8.93 -5.68 23.16
CA ASP A 185 -7.74 -5.77 22.31
C ASP A 185 -7.77 -4.69 21.21
N CYS A 186 -8.96 -4.23 20.78
CA CYS A 186 -9.10 -3.03 19.95
C CYS A 186 -8.51 -1.78 20.64
N ILE A 187 -8.69 -1.65 21.96
CA ILE A 187 -8.11 -0.55 22.75
C ILE A 187 -6.58 -0.62 22.75
N LYS A 188 -5.99 -1.81 22.86
CA LYS A 188 -4.52 -1.97 22.83
C LYS A 188 -3.93 -1.55 21.48
N ILE A 189 -4.55 -1.94 20.37
CA ILE A 189 -4.14 -1.51 19.03
C ILE A 189 -4.38 0.00 18.85
N SER A 190 -5.47 0.52 19.40
CA SER A 190 -5.79 1.95 19.33
C SER A 190 -4.75 2.82 20.04
N LYS A 191 -4.13 2.33 21.12
CA LYS A 191 -3.00 3.03 21.78
C LYS A 191 -1.81 3.20 20.84
N LEU A 192 -1.42 2.16 20.10
CA LEU A 192 -0.37 2.27 19.07
C LEU A 192 -0.72 3.34 18.03
N VAL A 193 -1.99 3.38 17.58
CA VAL A 193 -2.45 4.40 16.63
C VAL A 193 -2.38 5.81 17.22
N VAL A 194 -2.78 5.98 18.47
CA VAL A 194 -2.73 7.27 19.18
C VAL A 194 -1.30 7.75 19.35
N ASP A 195 -0.37 6.85 19.73
CA ASP A 195 1.04 7.17 19.91
C ASP A 195 1.69 7.59 18.58
N GLU A 196 1.45 6.85 17.48
CA GLU A 196 1.94 7.20 16.14
C GLU A 196 1.43 8.56 15.65
N LEU A 197 0.23 8.95 16.09
CA LEU A 197 -0.40 10.25 15.78
C LEU A 197 -0.04 11.34 16.77
N GLY A 198 0.93 11.11 17.66
CA GLY A 198 1.40 12.11 18.61
C GLY A 198 0.36 12.44 19.68
N GLU A 199 -0.42 11.44 20.12
CA GLU A 199 -1.46 11.58 21.12
C GLU A 199 -2.55 12.60 20.72
N GLY A 200 -2.79 12.76 19.41
CA GLY A 200 -3.72 13.77 18.88
C GLY A 200 -3.12 15.17 18.71
N THR A 201 -1.81 15.33 18.94
CA THR A 201 -1.07 16.57 18.71
C THR A 201 -0.22 16.45 17.44
N LEU A 202 -0.48 17.31 16.45
CA LEU A 202 0.11 17.20 15.11
C LEU A 202 1.65 17.28 15.14
N GLU A 203 2.21 18.15 15.99
CA GLU A 203 3.65 18.39 16.13
C GLU A 203 4.37 17.20 16.76
N LYS A 204 3.64 16.36 17.51
CA LYS A 204 4.18 15.15 18.12
C LYS A 204 4.08 13.94 17.19
N ALA A 205 3.21 13.99 16.17
CA ALA A 205 3.01 12.89 15.24
C ALA A 205 4.32 12.51 14.55
N HIS A 206 4.61 11.22 14.45
CA HIS A 206 5.87 10.74 13.87
C HIS A 206 6.05 11.20 12.41
N ALA A 207 4.95 11.32 11.66
CA ALA A 207 4.95 11.85 10.30
C ALA A 207 5.37 13.34 10.22
N TYR A 208 5.13 14.14 11.27
CA TYR A 208 5.55 15.55 11.31
C TYR A 208 7.04 15.68 11.62
N LYS A 209 7.58 14.79 12.47
CA LYS A 209 9.01 14.78 12.83
C LYS A 209 9.91 14.25 11.71
N THR A 210 9.33 13.61 10.69
CA THR A 210 10.05 12.97 9.58
C THR A 210 9.86 13.68 8.23
N ALA A 211 9.11 14.79 8.20
CA ALA A 211 8.83 15.62 7.02
C ALA A 211 9.60 16.96 7.08
#